data_AF-A0A8J2MG63-F1
#
_entry.id   AF-A0A8J2MG63-F1
#
_cell.length_a   1.000
_cell.length_b   1.000
_cell.length_c   1.000
_cell.angle_alpha   90.00
_cell.angle_beta   90.00
_cell.angle_gamma   90.00
#
_symmetry.space_group_name_H-M   'P 1'
#
loop_
_entity.id
_entity.type
_entity.pdbx_description
1 polymer ?
#
loop_
_entity_poly.entity_id
_entity_poly.type
_entity_poly.pdbx_seq_one_letter_code
_entity_poly.pdbx_strand_id
1 'polypeptide(L)'
;MDGFYLLLYLSIAMFVGSFLAGLIPLAFNMSEGRTRLLSTFGAGLLVGTALSVIIPEGVEALYIVHAGKHWPEAVQNEGMSQIVFENQRDVPNPLKRPTASNLEVFDKNDIRKGMARQVRQIPAMGRKEINEHGHLEKPFNFNEINQSIGYSLVIGFLFMFLIDQISKSLSSKGGDRTQFKLTATIGLVVHAAADGVAFGSASATNRTGVQFIVFLAIMLHKAPAAFGLVSFLLVEGIERFRIRRHLTIFSIAAPVAALVTYYLIVAVESDKFSADSATGTLMLFSAGTFLYVATVHILPELMDSNVKDYQLASNITEGISRGYSESKTSLKIIELISVIVGAISPTFLLSSHSHSH
;
A
#
# COMPACT_ATOMS: atom_id res chain seq x y z
N MET A 1 5.09 -20.01 -21.12
CA MET A 1 4.00 -20.23 -20.15
C MET A 1 2.86 -19.35 -20.61
N ASP A 2 1.69 -19.89 -20.95
CA ASP A 2 0.53 -19.05 -21.27
C ASP A 2 0.23 -18.16 -20.06
N GLY A 3 -0.17 -16.90 -20.29
CA GLY A 3 -0.38 -15.91 -19.21
C GLY A 3 -1.33 -16.41 -18.10
N PHE A 4 -2.26 -17.29 -18.47
CA PHE A 4 -3.13 -18.00 -17.53
C PHE A 4 -2.37 -18.92 -16.56
N TYR A 5 -1.43 -19.75 -17.03
CA TYR A 5 -0.66 -20.65 -16.17
C TYR A 5 0.25 -19.88 -15.22
N LEU A 6 0.82 -18.76 -15.68
CA LEU A 6 1.60 -17.87 -14.83
C LEU A 6 0.72 -17.24 -13.74
N LEU A 7 -0.45 -16.72 -14.11
CA LEU A 7 -1.42 -16.20 -13.15
C LEU A 7 -1.83 -17.27 -12.13
N LEU A 8 -2.08 -18.51 -12.57
CA LEU A 8 -2.45 -19.62 -11.68
C LEU A 8 -1.32 -19.92 -10.68
N TYR A 9 -0.07 -20.01 -11.15
CA TYR A 9 1.09 -20.23 -10.29
C TYR A 9 1.26 -19.11 -9.26
N LEU A 10 1.19 -17.85 -9.71
CA LEU A 10 1.29 -16.69 -8.84
C LEU A 10 0.10 -16.60 -7.86
N SER A 11 -1.10 -16.99 -8.28
CA SER A 11 -2.28 -17.07 -7.41
C SER A 11 -2.12 -18.11 -6.30
N ILE A 12 -1.55 -19.27 -6.61
CA ILE A 12 -1.22 -20.30 -5.62
C ILE A 12 -0.15 -19.79 -4.65
N ALA A 13 0.94 -19.20 -5.18
CA ALA A 13 1.99 -18.61 -4.35
C ALA A 13 1.44 -17.52 -3.42
N MET A 14 0.50 -16.72 -3.93
CA MET A 14 -0.17 -15.66 -3.16
C MET A 14 -1.03 -16.20 -2.04
N PHE A 15 -1.80 -17.25 -2.30
CA PHE A 15 -2.57 -17.96 -1.29
C PHE A 15 -1.66 -18.51 -0.20
N VAL A 16 -0.63 -19.28 -0.59
CA VAL A 16 0.28 -19.95 0.34
C VAL A 16 1.04 -18.95 1.19
N GLY A 17 1.66 -17.92 0.58
CA GLY A 17 2.44 -16.94 1.31
C GLY A 17 1.60 -16.13 2.31
N SER A 18 0.42 -15.67 1.88
CA SER A 18 -0.52 -14.99 2.78
C SER A 18 -0.97 -15.88 3.94
N PHE A 19 -1.30 -17.13 3.65
CA PHE A 19 -1.76 -18.08 4.66
C PHE A 19 -0.65 -18.39 5.67
N LEU A 20 0.56 -18.68 5.21
CA LEU A 20 1.71 -18.95 6.08
C LEU A 20 2.07 -17.75 6.95
N ALA A 21 2.07 -16.53 6.39
CA ALA A 21 2.30 -15.31 7.16
C ALA A 21 1.25 -15.12 8.27
N GLY A 22 -0.02 -15.37 7.96
CA GLY A 22 -1.11 -15.32 8.94
C GLY A 22 -1.05 -16.43 10.00
N LEU A 23 -0.38 -17.55 9.75
CA LEU A 23 -0.18 -18.58 10.79
C LEU A 23 0.85 -18.19 11.85
N ILE A 24 1.73 -17.20 11.56
CA ILE A 24 2.82 -16.80 12.48
C ILE A 24 2.27 -16.39 13.86
N PRO A 25 1.27 -15.49 13.99
CA PRO A 25 0.72 -15.15 15.31
C PRO A 25 0.05 -16.34 16.01
N LEU A 26 -0.52 -17.31 15.28
CA LEU A 26 -1.13 -18.50 15.89
C LEU A 26 -0.10 -19.49 16.43
N ALA A 27 1.12 -19.52 15.89
CA ALA A 27 2.15 -20.47 16.29
C ALA A 27 2.61 -20.25 17.75
N PHE A 28 2.45 -19.04 18.27
CA PHE A 28 2.84 -18.71 19.64
C PHE A 28 1.65 -18.89 20.60
N ASN A 29 1.90 -19.59 21.71
CA ASN A 29 0.95 -19.64 22.83
C ASN A 29 1.34 -18.54 23.82
N MET A 30 0.56 -17.46 23.86
CA MET A 30 0.92 -16.22 24.52
C MET A 30 -0.04 -15.89 25.67
N SER A 31 0.48 -15.26 26.72
CA SER A 31 -0.35 -14.66 27.76
C SER A 31 -1.13 -13.46 27.20
N GLU A 32 -2.22 -13.09 27.86
CA GLU A 32 -3.12 -12.01 27.44
C GLU A 32 -2.37 -10.69 27.13
N GLY A 33 -1.42 -10.28 27.99
CA GLY A 33 -0.61 -9.09 27.77
C GLY A 33 0.32 -9.18 26.54
N ARG A 34 0.82 -10.36 26.19
CA ARG A 34 1.65 -10.56 24.99
C ARG A 34 0.80 -10.56 23.72
N THR A 35 -0.38 -11.18 23.75
CA THR A 35 -1.35 -11.13 22.66
C THR A 35 -1.79 -9.69 22.37
N ARG A 36 -1.98 -8.89 23.42
CA ARG A 36 -2.27 -7.45 23.31
C ARG A 36 -1.13 -6.68 22.64
N LEU A 37 0.12 -6.88 23.07
CA LEU A 37 1.29 -6.25 22.43
C LEU A 37 1.42 -6.65 20.95
N LEU A 38 1.16 -7.93 20.65
CA LEU A 38 1.18 -8.45 19.29
C LEU A 38 0.11 -7.80 18.41
N SER A 39 -1.08 -7.54 18.95
CA SER A 39 -2.15 -6.87 18.22
C SER A 39 -1.90 -5.38 18.04
N THR A 40 -1.38 -4.68 19.05
CA THR A 40 -1.02 -3.25 18.89
C THR A 40 0.13 -3.08 17.90
N PHE A 41 1.12 -3.98 17.92
CA PHE A 41 2.13 -4.10 16.88
C PHE A 41 1.48 -4.35 15.51
N GLY A 42 0.55 -5.32 15.43
CA GLY A 42 -0.20 -5.65 14.22
C GLY A 42 -0.98 -4.46 13.66
N ALA A 43 -1.67 -3.66 14.48
CA ALA A 43 -2.36 -2.46 14.02
C ALA A 43 -1.39 -1.40 13.49
N GLY A 44 -0.28 -1.18 14.18
CA GLY A 44 0.81 -0.34 13.67
C GLY A 44 1.30 -0.85 12.31
N LEU A 45 1.58 -2.15 12.21
CA LEU A 45 2.03 -2.82 10.99
C LEU A 45 1.05 -2.60 9.82
N LEU A 46 -0.26 -2.68 10.04
CA LEU A 46 -1.26 -2.43 9.00
C LEU A 46 -1.26 -0.97 8.52
N VAL A 47 -1.25 -0.01 9.45
CA VAL A 47 -1.19 1.42 9.11
C VAL A 47 0.11 1.75 8.36
N GLY A 48 1.24 1.24 8.87
CA GLY A 48 2.54 1.39 8.23
C GLY A 48 2.57 0.80 6.84
N THR A 49 2.02 -0.41 6.67
CA THR A 49 1.98 -1.10 5.38
C THR A 49 1.15 -0.31 4.38
N ALA A 50 -0.03 0.20 4.78
CA ALA A 50 -0.87 1.03 3.92
C ALA A 50 -0.10 2.24 3.36
N LEU A 51 0.56 2.99 4.24
CA LEU A 51 1.20 4.26 3.91
C LEU A 51 2.56 4.11 3.24
N SER A 52 3.34 3.10 3.63
CA SER A 52 4.72 2.93 3.15
C SER A 52 4.89 1.88 2.06
N VAL A 53 3.95 0.93 1.89
CA VAL A 53 4.09 -0.23 0.96
C VAL A 53 2.92 -0.40 -0.01
N ILE A 54 1.73 0.18 0.21
CA ILE A 54 0.63 0.04 -0.76
C ILE A 54 0.48 1.29 -1.59
N ILE A 55 0.46 2.45 -0.93
CA ILE A 55 0.33 3.74 -1.63
C ILE A 55 1.52 3.98 -2.57
N PRO A 56 2.79 3.91 -2.13
CA PRO A 56 3.92 4.22 -3.00
C PRO A 56 3.99 3.30 -4.23
N GLU A 57 3.73 2.02 -4.05
CA GLU A 57 3.75 0.98 -5.07
C GLU A 57 2.59 1.14 -6.06
N GLY A 58 1.40 1.49 -5.56
CA GLY A 58 0.26 1.84 -6.42
C GLY A 58 0.53 3.09 -7.25
N VAL A 59 1.22 4.09 -6.67
CA VAL A 59 1.66 5.28 -7.40
C VAL A 59 2.67 4.90 -8.47
N GLU A 60 3.70 4.12 -8.13
CA GLU A 60 4.71 3.66 -9.09
C GLU A 60 4.09 2.88 -10.26
N ALA A 61 3.19 1.94 -9.96
CA ALA A 61 2.46 1.19 -10.99
C ALA A 61 1.65 2.10 -11.93
N LEU A 62 0.99 3.13 -11.37
CA LEU A 62 0.24 4.11 -12.16
C LEU A 62 1.16 4.93 -13.08
N TYR A 63 2.33 5.33 -12.59
CA TYR A 63 3.33 6.06 -13.36
C TYR A 63 3.95 5.20 -14.46
N ILE A 64 4.33 3.95 -14.19
CA ILE A 64 4.88 3.02 -15.19
C ILE A 64 3.90 2.86 -16.37
N VAL A 65 2.62 2.68 -16.05
CA VAL A 65 1.55 2.54 -17.04
C VAL A 65 1.37 3.82 -17.86
N HIS A 66 1.32 4.99 -17.23
CA HIS A 66 1.11 6.27 -17.94
C HIS A 66 2.34 6.73 -18.74
N ALA A 67 3.54 6.47 -18.24
CA ALA A 67 4.80 6.77 -18.93
C ALA A 67 5.01 5.85 -20.14
N GLY A 68 4.69 4.55 -20.01
CA GLY A 68 4.73 3.60 -21.13
C GLY A 68 3.73 3.93 -22.25
N LYS A 69 2.70 4.73 -21.99
CA LYS A 69 1.74 5.22 -22.99
C LYS A 69 2.31 6.38 -23.84
N HIS A 70 3.27 7.13 -23.32
CA HIS A 70 3.85 8.30 -24.00
C HIS A 70 5.16 7.99 -24.76
N TRP A 71 5.76 6.81 -24.58
CA TRP A 71 6.99 6.40 -25.29
C TRP A 71 6.88 4.97 -25.83
N PRO A 72 6.16 4.73 -26.95
CA PRO A 72 5.91 3.38 -27.44
C PRO A 72 7.14 2.66 -28.05
N GLU A 73 8.21 3.38 -28.45
CA GLU A 73 9.26 2.80 -29.31
C GLU A 73 10.70 2.79 -28.76
N ALA A 74 10.95 3.18 -27.51
CA ALA A 74 12.33 3.18 -26.96
C ALA A 74 12.71 1.96 -26.11
N VAL A 75 11.78 1.03 -25.82
CA VAL A 75 11.97 -0.03 -24.80
C VAL A 75 12.02 -1.45 -25.39
N GLN A 76 12.33 -1.59 -26.68
CA GLN A 76 12.57 -2.90 -27.29
C GLN A 76 14.05 -3.26 -27.45
N ASN A 77 14.97 -2.34 -27.12
CA ASN A 77 16.39 -2.65 -26.96
C ASN A 77 16.73 -2.76 -25.48
N GLU A 78 17.38 -3.87 -25.13
CA GLU A 78 17.97 -4.16 -23.83
C GLU A 78 18.69 -2.92 -23.26
N GLY A 79 18.19 -2.36 -22.15
CA GLY A 79 18.80 -1.14 -21.59
C GLY A 79 18.01 -0.40 -20.51
N MET A 80 16.86 -0.89 -20.05
CA MET A 80 16.09 -0.30 -18.95
C MET A 80 16.61 -0.69 -17.56
N SER A 81 17.86 -1.14 -17.45
CA SER A 81 18.60 -1.25 -16.18
C SER A 81 19.50 -0.03 -15.91
N GLN A 82 19.63 0.92 -16.85
CA GLN A 82 20.51 2.10 -16.68
C GLN A 82 19.80 3.44 -16.50
N ILE A 83 18.52 3.58 -16.83
CA ILE A 83 17.85 4.90 -16.81
C ILE A 83 17.36 5.31 -15.39
N VAL A 84 17.57 4.47 -14.38
CA VAL A 84 17.27 4.79 -12.96
C VAL A 84 18.54 4.85 -12.08
N PHE A 85 19.74 4.55 -12.61
CA PHE A 85 20.99 4.53 -11.83
C PHE A 85 22.17 5.33 -12.41
N GLU A 86 21.93 6.37 -13.21
CA GLU A 86 23.00 7.30 -13.64
C GLU A 86 22.71 8.74 -13.15
N ASN A 87 22.67 8.93 -11.83
CA ASN A 87 22.84 10.26 -11.24
C ASN A 87 23.79 10.26 -10.03
N GLN A 88 24.77 9.35 -10.04
CA GLN A 88 25.82 9.32 -9.02
C GLN A 88 27.18 8.87 -9.57
N ARG A 89 27.56 9.37 -10.74
CA ARG A 89 28.96 9.40 -11.19
C ARG A 89 29.23 10.73 -11.84
N ASP A 90 29.59 11.70 -11.02
CA ASP A 90 30.52 12.80 -11.35
C ASP A 90 30.69 13.71 -10.14
N VAL A 91 31.44 13.23 -9.15
CA VAL A 91 32.12 14.11 -8.18
C VAL A 91 33.55 14.25 -8.67
N PRO A 92 33.98 15.41 -9.20
CA PRO A 92 35.37 15.62 -9.56
C PRO A 92 36.23 15.59 -8.29
N ASN A 93 37.18 14.66 -8.26
CA ASN A 93 38.23 14.55 -7.25
C ASN A 93 39.02 15.87 -7.13
N PRO A 94 39.02 16.59 -5.99
CA PRO A 94 39.71 17.86 -5.86
C PRO A 94 41.16 17.64 -5.42
N LEU A 95 42.01 17.16 -6.32
CA LEU A 95 43.46 17.16 -6.13
C LEU A 95 44.16 17.74 -7.36
N LYS A 96 43.96 19.04 -7.58
CA LYS A 96 44.95 19.92 -8.21
C LYS A 96 44.88 21.30 -7.55
N ARG A 97 45.90 21.61 -6.74
CA ARG A 97 46.13 22.94 -6.17
C ARG A 97 46.30 23.97 -7.29
N PRO A 98 45.63 25.13 -7.23
CA PRO A 98 46.12 26.35 -7.85
C PRO A 98 46.79 27.23 -6.79
N THR A 99 47.98 27.68 -7.13
CA THR A 99 48.77 28.71 -6.45
C THR A 99 48.02 30.03 -6.37
N ALA A 100 48.28 30.75 -5.27
CA ALA A 100 47.68 32.04 -4.93
C ALA A 100 48.07 33.16 -5.91
N SER A 101 47.08 33.94 -6.35
CA SER A 101 47.14 35.41 -6.39
C SER A 101 45.84 36.00 -6.96
N ASN A 102 45.33 37.02 -6.28
CA ASN A 102 44.37 38.05 -6.71
C ASN A 102 42.91 37.82 -6.27
N LEU A 103 42.63 38.41 -5.11
CA LEU A 103 41.33 38.68 -4.53
C LEU A 103 40.79 39.97 -5.18
N GLU A 104 39.88 39.85 -6.14
CA GLU A 104 39.09 40.99 -6.64
C GLU A 104 37.65 40.91 -6.15
N VAL A 105 37.16 42.08 -5.77
CA VAL A 105 35.91 42.39 -5.07
C VAL A 105 34.69 41.93 -5.89
N PHE A 106 33.87 41.04 -5.33
CA PHE A 106 32.69 40.50 -6.02
C PHE A 106 31.43 41.34 -5.72
N ASP A 107 30.93 42.03 -6.75
CA ASP A 107 29.70 42.84 -6.74
C ASP A 107 28.44 41.93 -6.69
N LYS A 108 27.52 42.22 -5.77
CA LYS A 108 26.27 41.46 -5.58
C LYS A 108 25.31 41.55 -6.77
N ASN A 109 25.52 42.48 -7.71
CA ASN A 109 24.69 42.61 -8.91
C ASN A 109 24.99 41.53 -9.99
N ASP A 110 26.17 40.90 -9.97
CA ASP A 110 26.52 39.85 -10.93
C ASP A 110 25.87 38.49 -10.61
N ILE A 111 25.56 38.23 -9.34
CA ILE A 111 24.85 37.00 -8.93
C ILE A 111 23.40 37.03 -9.43
N ARG A 112 22.75 38.20 -9.44
CA ARG A 112 21.36 38.32 -9.92
C ARG A 112 21.26 38.18 -11.45
N LYS A 113 22.27 38.64 -12.21
CA LYS A 113 22.37 38.39 -13.65
C LYS A 113 22.79 36.96 -13.99
N GLY A 114 23.61 36.32 -13.15
CA GLY A 114 23.96 34.90 -13.25
C GLY A 114 22.75 33.99 -13.05
N MET A 115 21.94 34.23 -12.01
CA MET A 115 20.74 33.43 -11.74
C MET A 115 19.67 33.59 -12.83
N ALA A 116 19.52 34.80 -13.41
CA ALA A 116 18.61 35.03 -14.54
C ALA A 116 19.10 34.40 -15.86
N ARG A 117 20.40 34.17 -16.03
CA ARG A 117 20.96 33.45 -17.19
C ARG A 117 20.95 31.92 -16.99
N GLN A 118 21.03 31.45 -15.75
CA GLN A 118 21.05 30.03 -15.42
C GLN A 118 19.66 29.39 -15.40
N VAL A 119 18.60 30.17 -15.17
CA VAL A 119 17.20 29.75 -15.43
C VAL A 119 16.90 29.64 -16.94
N ARG A 120 17.78 30.15 -17.81
CA ARG A 120 17.63 30.13 -19.27
C ARG A 120 18.41 29.01 -19.98
N GLN A 121 19.06 28.12 -19.24
CA GLN A 121 19.76 26.94 -19.77
C GLN A 121 19.12 25.64 -19.27
N ILE A 122 17.79 25.57 -19.33
CA ILE A 122 17.12 24.28 -19.57
C ILE A 122 17.36 23.98 -21.06
N PRO A 123 17.85 22.80 -21.47
CA PRO A 123 18.07 22.53 -22.87
C PRO A 123 16.74 22.66 -23.63
N ALA A 124 16.64 23.72 -24.43
CA ALA A 124 15.68 23.79 -25.51
C ALA A 124 16.12 22.79 -26.59
N MET A 125 15.90 21.50 -26.37
CA MET A 125 16.04 20.50 -27.42
C MET A 125 14.67 20.30 -28.09
N GLY A 126 14.18 21.40 -28.67
CA GLY A 126 13.25 21.34 -29.77
C GLY A 126 14.01 20.88 -31.01
N ARG A 127 14.02 19.58 -31.29
CA ARG A 127 14.04 19.11 -32.66
C ARG A 127 12.61 18.72 -33.00
N LYS A 128 11.92 19.65 -33.65
CA LYS A 128 10.73 19.40 -34.45
C LYS A 128 11.08 18.27 -35.43
N GLU A 129 10.63 17.05 -35.17
CA GLU A 129 10.36 16.11 -36.24
C GLU A 129 8.96 16.44 -36.75
N ILE A 130 8.94 17.12 -37.89
CA ILE A 130 7.73 17.40 -38.65
C ILE A 130 7.36 16.08 -39.32
N ASN A 131 6.55 15.27 -38.67
CA ASN A 131 5.80 14.22 -39.36
C ASN A 131 4.65 14.90 -40.12
N GLU A 132 4.57 14.67 -41.43
CA GLU A 132 3.57 15.26 -42.34
C GLU A 132 2.13 14.77 -42.12
N HIS A 133 1.83 14.09 -41.02
CA HIS A 133 0.47 13.81 -40.59
C HIS A 133 0.28 14.23 -39.13
N GLY A 134 -0.41 15.35 -38.94
CA GLY A 134 -0.53 16.05 -37.68
C GLY A 134 -1.31 15.29 -36.61
N HIS A 135 -0.58 14.71 -35.66
CA HIS A 135 -1.04 14.58 -34.29
C HIS A 135 0.07 15.06 -33.36
N LEU A 136 -0.18 16.20 -32.71
CA LEU A 136 0.67 16.74 -31.67
C LEU A 136 0.59 15.78 -30.46
N GLU A 137 1.66 15.03 -30.18
CA GLU A 137 1.75 14.27 -28.92
C GLU A 137 1.56 15.27 -27.77
N LYS A 138 0.51 15.07 -26.96
CA LYS A 138 0.21 15.94 -25.83
C LYS A 138 1.35 15.85 -24.80
N PRO A 139 1.78 16.95 -24.19
CA PRO A 139 2.79 16.91 -23.13
C PRO A 139 2.28 16.04 -21.97
N PHE A 140 3.18 15.22 -21.41
CA PHE A 140 2.91 14.35 -20.26
C PHE A 140 2.31 15.17 -19.10
N ASN A 141 1.02 14.96 -18.80
CA ASN A 141 0.27 15.81 -17.87
C ASN A 141 0.35 15.24 -16.44
N PHE A 142 1.42 15.56 -15.72
CA PHE A 142 1.62 15.16 -14.31
C PHE A 142 0.43 15.47 -13.40
N ASN A 143 -0.33 16.53 -13.72
CA ASN A 143 -1.48 16.95 -12.93
C ASN A 143 -2.64 15.93 -13.02
N GLU A 144 -2.84 15.31 -14.18
CA GLU A 144 -3.88 14.27 -14.36
C GLU A 144 -3.55 13.00 -13.59
N ILE A 145 -2.28 12.59 -13.57
CA ILE A 145 -1.82 11.41 -12.81
C ILE A 145 -1.97 11.66 -11.30
N ASN A 146 -1.53 12.82 -10.82
CA ASN A 146 -1.65 13.18 -9.40
C ASN A 146 -3.11 13.26 -8.94
N GLN A 147 -4.01 13.77 -9.78
CA GLN A 147 -5.45 13.74 -9.53
C GLN A 147 -5.98 12.31 -9.48
N SER A 148 -5.57 11.44 -10.42
CA SER A 148 -5.96 10.03 -10.43
C SER A 148 -5.54 9.30 -9.15
N ILE A 149 -4.37 9.62 -8.59
CA ILE A 149 -3.92 9.04 -7.31
C ILE A 149 -4.90 9.39 -6.19
N GLY A 150 -5.18 10.67 -6.00
CA GLY A 150 -6.09 11.14 -4.97
C GLY A 150 -7.50 10.58 -5.13
N TYR A 151 -8.05 10.61 -6.35
CA TYR A 151 -9.39 10.08 -6.62
C TYR A 151 -9.48 8.58 -6.37
N SER A 152 -8.50 7.80 -6.82
CA SER A 152 -8.51 6.34 -6.62
C SER A 152 -8.50 5.98 -5.14
N LEU A 153 -7.64 6.63 -4.34
CA LEU A 153 -7.56 6.43 -2.89
C LEU A 153 -8.87 6.78 -2.19
N VAL A 154 -9.44 7.95 -2.49
CA VAL A 154 -10.69 8.41 -1.88
C VAL A 154 -11.85 7.50 -2.27
N ILE A 155 -11.95 7.10 -3.54
CA ILE A 155 -12.99 6.18 -4.01
C ILE A 155 -12.87 4.83 -3.30
N GLY A 156 -11.66 4.29 -3.14
CA GLY A 156 -11.43 3.06 -2.37
C GLY A 156 -11.85 3.18 -0.90
N PHE A 157 -11.49 4.30 -0.26
CA PHE A 157 -11.86 4.58 1.12
C PHE A 157 -13.39 4.70 1.30
N LEU A 158 -14.06 5.46 0.42
CA LEU A 158 -15.50 5.64 0.43
C LEU A 158 -16.26 4.36 0.08
N PHE A 159 -15.70 3.54 -0.82
CA PHE A 159 -16.25 2.23 -1.15
C PHE A 159 -16.29 1.34 0.10
N MET A 160 -15.20 1.27 0.86
CA MET A 160 -15.20 0.52 2.11
C MET A 160 -16.09 1.10 3.18
N PHE A 161 -16.16 2.42 3.28
CA PHE A 161 -17.15 3.07 4.13
C PHE A 161 -18.57 2.61 3.79
N LEU A 162 -18.93 2.61 2.50
CA LEU A 162 -20.26 2.20 2.06
C LEU A 162 -20.53 0.71 2.38
N ILE A 163 -19.55 -0.17 2.12
CA ILE A 163 -19.64 -1.60 2.46
C ILE A 163 -19.87 -1.77 3.97
N ASP A 164 -19.15 -1.03 4.80
CA ASP A 164 -19.31 -1.09 6.26
C ASP A 164 -20.71 -0.62 6.69
N GLN A 165 -21.24 0.48 6.12
CA GLN A 165 -22.59 0.94 6.40
C GLN A 165 -23.66 -0.08 6.00
N ILE A 166 -23.54 -0.66 4.81
CA ILE A 166 -24.46 -1.69 4.32
C ILE A 166 -24.39 -2.94 5.20
N SER A 167 -23.16 -3.38 5.54
CA SER A 167 -22.96 -4.54 6.40
C SER A 167 -23.58 -4.33 7.79
N LYS A 168 -23.47 -3.13 8.36
CA LYS A 168 -24.11 -2.78 9.65
C LYS A 168 -25.64 -2.76 9.53
N SER A 169 -26.18 -2.19 8.46
CA SER A 169 -27.61 -2.12 8.22
C SER A 169 -28.26 -3.50 8.05
N LEU A 170 -27.63 -4.40 7.28
CA LEU A 170 -28.13 -5.76 7.05
C LEU A 170 -28.11 -6.63 8.30
N SER A 171 -27.23 -6.31 9.25
CA SER A 171 -27.00 -7.14 10.42
C SER A 171 -27.79 -6.70 11.66
N SER A 172 -28.82 -5.86 11.51
CA SER A 172 -29.62 -5.29 12.62
C SER A 172 -30.43 -6.31 13.46
N LYS A 173 -30.28 -7.62 13.26
CA LYS A 173 -30.98 -8.70 13.98
C LYS A 173 -30.12 -9.50 14.98
N GLY A 174 -28.85 -9.13 15.21
CA GLY A 174 -27.96 -9.80 16.17
C GLY A 174 -27.19 -8.81 17.07
N GLY A 175 -26.87 -9.22 18.30
CA GLY A 175 -26.27 -8.34 19.32
C GLY A 175 -24.92 -7.70 18.96
N ASP A 176 -24.73 -6.44 19.38
CA ASP A 176 -23.66 -5.50 18.99
C ASP A 176 -22.24 -6.08 18.91
N ARG A 177 -21.82 -6.93 19.87
CA ARG A 177 -20.43 -7.44 19.94
C ARG A 177 -20.09 -8.49 18.88
N THR A 178 -21.07 -9.17 18.30
CA THR A 178 -20.83 -10.15 17.22
C THR A 178 -20.75 -9.46 15.86
N GLN A 179 -21.38 -8.30 15.74
CA GLN A 179 -21.50 -7.52 14.51
C GLN A 179 -20.17 -6.88 14.10
N PHE A 180 -19.49 -6.25 15.06
CA PHE A 180 -18.21 -5.58 14.82
C PHE A 180 -17.07 -6.54 14.44
N LYS A 181 -17.08 -7.77 14.97
CA LYS A 181 -16.07 -8.78 14.62
C LYS A 181 -16.21 -9.27 13.17
N LEU A 182 -17.43 -9.26 12.66
CA LEU A 182 -17.73 -9.63 11.28
C LEU A 182 -17.39 -8.49 10.32
N THR A 183 -17.70 -7.23 10.65
CA THR A 183 -17.41 -6.08 9.76
C THR A 183 -15.92 -5.90 9.48
N ALA A 184 -15.05 -6.02 10.50
CA ALA A 184 -13.60 -5.94 10.30
C ALA A 184 -13.07 -7.05 9.37
N THR A 185 -13.57 -8.28 9.55
CA THR A 185 -13.18 -9.41 8.69
C THR A 185 -13.72 -9.25 7.28
N ILE A 186 -14.97 -8.86 7.13
CA ILE A 186 -15.61 -8.60 5.83
C ILE A 186 -14.83 -7.50 5.10
N GLY A 187 -14.47 -6.42 5.81
CA GLY A 187 -13.59 -5.37 5.29
C GLY A 187 -12.27 -5.95 4.78
N LEU A 188 -11.54 -6.73 5.58
CA LEU A 188 -10.27 -7.31 5.12
C LEU A 188 -10.43 -8.27 3.92
N VAL A 189 -11.53 -9.02 3.85
CA VAL A 189 -11.83 -9.89 2.70
C VAL A 189 -12.13 -9.09 1.44
N VAL A 190 -12.93 -8.02 1.55
CA VAL A 190 -13.26 -7.15 0.41
C VAL A 190 -12.01 -6.39 -0.07
N HIS A 191 -11.14 -5.96 0.85
CA HIS A 191 -9.84 -5.38 0.49
C HIS A 191 -8.96 -6.39 -0.25
N ALA A 192 -8.82 -7.62 0.27
CA ALA A 192 -8.06 -8.66 -0.43
C ALA A 192 -8.66 -8.99 -1.80
N ALA A 193 -9.98 -8.93 -1.96
CA ALA A 193 -10.59 -9.06 -3.28
C ALA A 193 -10.21 -7.89 -4.22
N ALA A 194 -10.15 -6.65 -3.73
CA ALA A 194 -9.69 -5.49 -4.49
C ALA A 194 -8.24 -5.64 -4.96
N ASP A 195 -7.34 -6.18 -4.12
CA ASP A 195 -5.96 -6.54 -4.55
C ASP A 195 -5.99 -7.56 -5.69
N GLY A 196 -6.86 -8.56 -5.58
CA GLY A 196 -7.04 -9.57 -6.61
C GLY A 196 -7.51 -8.97 -7.93
N VAL A 197 -8.46 -8.03 -7.91
CA VAL A 197 -8.91 -7.32 -9.11
C VAL A 197 -7.76 -6.56 -9.77
N ALA A 198 -6.94 -5.85 -8.98
CA ALA A 198 -5.77 -5.16 -9.51
C ALA A 198 -4.76 -6.13 -10.15
N PHE A 199 -4.48 -7.26 -9.49
CA PHE A 199 -3.57 -8.28 -10.01
C PHE A 199 -4.08 -9.01 -11.26
N GLY A 200 -5.39 -9.30 -11.30
CA GLY A 200 -6.06 -9.89 -12.46
C GLY A 200 -6.01 -8.96 -13.66
N SER A 201 -6.21 -7.65 -13.45
CA SER A 201 -6.04 -6.61 -14.48
C SER A 201 -4.60 -6.60 -15.02
N ALA A 202 -3.59 -6.59 -14.14
CA ALA A 202 -2.19 -6.63 -14.55
C ALA A 202 -1.86 -7.88 -15.40
N SER A 203 -2.43 -9.02 -15.02
CA SER A 203 -2.19 -10.31 -15.69
C SER A 203 -2.83 -10.37 -17.09
N ALA A 204 -3.85 -9.57 -17.36
CA ALA A 204 -4.50 -9.50 -18.67
C ALA A 204 -3.72 -8.66 -19.71
N THR A 205 -2.70 -7.89 -19.28
CA THR A 205 -1.91 -6.98 -20.13
C THR A 205 -0.84 -7.67 -20.99
N ASN A 206 -0.62 -8.98 -20.83
CA ASN A 206 0.47 -9.76 -21.45
C ASN A 206 1.90 -9.25 -21.15
N ARG A 207 2.08 -8.28 -20.25
CA ARG A 207 3.40 -7.79 -19.81
C ARG A 207 3.82 -8.51 -18.54
N THR A 208 4.55 -9.61 -18.70
CA THR A 208 5.01 -10.46 -17.58
C THR A 208 5.80 -9.68 -16.53
N GLY A 209 6.64 -8.72 -16.93
CA GLY A 209 7.38 -7.87 -16.00
C GLY A 209 6.48 -7.07 -15.06
N VAL A 210 5.46 -6.39 -15.61
CA VAL A 210 4.48 -5.63 -14.82
C VAL A 210 3.68 -6.58 -13.91
N GLN A 211 3.26 -7.73 -14.44
CA GLN A 211 2.58 -8.76 -13.65
C GLN A 211 3.41 -9.21 -12.43
N PHE A 212 4.71 -9.46 -12.61
CA PHE A 212 5.60 -9.85 -11.51
C PHE A 212 5.83 -8.73 -10.49
N ILE A 213 6.00 -7.48 -10.96
CA ILE A 213 6.16 -6.31 -10.08
C ILE A 213 4.89 -6.13 -9.22
N VAL A 214 3.71 -6.15 -9.84
CA VAL A 214 2.42 -6.03 -9.13
C VAL A 214 2.21 -7.21 -8.18
N PHE A 215 2.55 -8.43 -8.58
CA PHE A 215 2.50 -9.61 -7.70
C PHE A 215 3.38 -9.43 -6.46
N LEU A 216 4.63 -9.01 -6.63
CA LEU A 216 5.56 -8.83 -5.52
C LEU A 216 5.08 -7.71 -4.59
N ALA A 217 4.64 -6.58 -5.14
CA ALA A 217 4.05 -5.47 -4.38
C ALA A 217 2.87 -5.95 -3.54
N ILE A 218 1.95 -6.72 -4.13
CA ILE A 218 0.80 -7.29 -3.42
C ILE A 218 1.23 -8.26 -2.34
N MET A 219 2.17 -9.15 -2.64
CA MET A 219 2.69 -10.11 -1.68
C MET A 219 3.36 -9.45 -0.47
N LEU A 220 4.13 -8.40 -0.70
CA LEU A 220 4.85 -7.66 0.35
C LEU A 220 3.90 -7.03 1.37
N HIS A 221 2.72 -6.57 0.97
CA HIS A 221 1.74 -6.02 1.91
C HIS A 221 0.69 -7.03 2.40
N LYS A 222 0.45 -8.11 1.65
CA LYS A 222 -0.53 -9.14 2.02
C LYS A 222 -0.05 -10.02 3.18
N ALA A 223 1.25 -10.24 3.31
CA ALA A 223 1.82 -10.95 4.46
C ALA A 223 1.65 -10.14 5.79
N PRO A 224 2.05 -8.86 5.86
CA PRO A 224 1.70 -7.97 6.97
C PRO A 224 0.20 -7.88 7.25
N ALA A 225 -0.63 -7.81 6.20
CA ALA A 225 -2.09 -7.78 6.34
C ALA A 225 -2.65 -9.05 7.01
N ALA A 226 -2.20 -10.23 6.58
CA ALA A 226 -2.59 -11.51 7.17
C ALA A 226 -2.15 -11.63 8.64
N PHE A 227 -0.93 -11.17 8.94
CA PHE A 227 -0.42 -11.12 10.31
C PHE A 227 -1.28 -10.21 11.20
N GLY A 228 -1.62 -9.00 10.72
CA GLY A 228 -2.45 -8.05 11.45
C GLY A 228 -3.87 -8.58 11.69
N LEU A 229 -4.51 -9.18 10.68
CA LEU A 229 -5.81 -9.84 10.80
C LEU A 229 -5.83 -10.86 11.94
N VAL A 230 -4.87 -11.77 11.95
CA VAL A 230 -4.83 -12.84 12.94
C VAL A 230 -4.51 -12.29 14.33
N SER A 231 -3.59 -11.34 14.43
CA SER A 231 -3.23 -10.71 15.71
C SER A 231 -4.44 -10.02 16.35
N PHE A 232 -5.24 -9.33 15.53
CA PHE A 232 -6.52 -8.74 15.94
C PHE A 232 -7.52 -9.80 16.42
N LEU A 233 -7.76 -10.85 15.63
CA LEU A 233 -8.72 -11.89 15.99
C LEU A 233 -8.32 -12.68 17.26
N LEU A 234 -7.02 -12.77 17.56
CA LEU A 234 -6.51 -13.37 18.80
C LEU A 234 -6.85 -12.51 20.02
N VAL A 235 -6.70 -11.18 19.95
CA VAL A 235 -7.10 -10.26 21.04
C VAL A 235 -8.61 -10.26 21.24
N GLU A 236 -9.37 -10.40 20.15
CA GLU A 236 -10.84 -10.53 20.22
C GLU A 236 -11.32 -11.82 20.88
N GLY A 237 -10.41 -12.73 21.25
CA GLY A 237 -10.72 -14.00 21.91
C GLY A 237 -11.45 -14.99 21.01
N ILE A 238 -11.32 -14.86 19.68
CA ILE A 238 -11.92 -15.83 18.75
C ILE A 238 -11.17 -17.16 18.83
N GLU A 239 -11.91 -18.27 18.82
CA GLU A 239 -11.30 -19.60 18.84
C GLU A 239 -10.35 -19.81 17.64
N ARG A 240 -9.20 -20.43 17.90
CA ARG A 240 -8.13 -20.63 16.90
C ARG A 240 -8.63 -21.32 15.61
N PHE A 241 -9.61 -22.22 15.72
CA PHE A 241 -10.22 -22.87 14.55
C PHE A 241 -10.98 -21.88 13.66
N ARG A 242 -11.77 -20.98 14.25
CA ARG A 242 -12.45 -19.90 13.51
C ARG A 242 -11.46 -18.92 12.92
N ILE A 243 -10.39 -18.57 13.64
CA ILE A 243 -9.33 -17.70 13.12
C ILE A 243 -8.74 -18.30 11.83
N ARG A 244 -8.40 -19.59 11.83
CA ARG A 244 -7.90 -20.28 10.62
C ARG A 244 -8.89 -20.20 9.45
N ARG A 245 -10.20 -20.29 9.71
CA ARG A 245 -11.24 -20.11 8.68
C ARG A 245 -11.26 -18.67 8.12
N HIS A 246 -11.17 -17.66 8.98
CA HIS A 246 -11.14 -16.25 8.54
C HIS A 246 -9.89 -15.98 7.70
N LEU A 247 -8.73 -16.47 8.15
CA LEU A 247 -7.47 -16.41 7.41
C LEU A 247 -7.57 -17.11 6.04
N THR A 248 -8.18 -18.30 5.99
CA THR A 248 -8.36 -19.03 4.72
C THR A 248 -9.20 -18.23 3.73
N ILE A 249 -10.31 -17.64 4.18
CA ILE A 249 -11.18 -16.80 3.33
C ILE A 249 -10.43 -15.57 2.84
N PHE A 250 -9.70 -14.89 3.72
CA PHE A 250 -8.85 -13.74 3.38
C PHE A 250 -7.79 -14.11 2.34
N SER A 251 -7.06 -15.20 2.53
CA SER A 251 -5.97 -15.62 1.65
C SER A 251 -6.49 -16.03 0.25
N ILE A 252 -7.67 -16.65 0.16
CA ILE A 252 -8.31 -17.08 -1.10
C ILE A 252 -8.97 -15.93 -1.86
N ALA A 253 -9.42 -14.87 -1.18
CA ALA A 253 -10.16 -13.76 -1.80
C ALA A 253 -9.41 -13.14 -2.99
N ALA A 254 -8.13 -12.78 -2.82
CA ALA A 254 -7.35 -12.16 -3.91
C ALA A 254 -7.07 -13.12 -5.09
N PRO A 255 -6.60 -14.37 -4.88
CA PRO A 255 -6.46 -15.36 -5.95
C PRO A 255 -7.73 -15.56 -6.77
N VAL A 256 -8.88 -15.71 -6.09
CA VAL A 256 -10.17 -15.90 -6.77
C VAL A 256 -10.56 -14.66 -7.56
N ALA A 257 -10.47 -13.48 -6.94
CA ALA A 257 -10.77 -12.22 -7.63
C ALA A 257 -9.84 -11.99 -8.83
N ALA A 258 -8.55 -12.32 -8.72
CA ALA A 258 -7.60 -12.19 -9.82
C ALA A 258 -7.93 -13.10 -11.01
N LEU A 259 -8.27 -14.36 -10.75
CA LEU A 259 -8.70 -15.31 -11.80
C LEU A 259 -10.00 -14.85 -12.46
N VAL A 260 -10.98 -14.42 -11.66
CA VAL A 260 -12.26 -13.89 -12.18
C VAL A 260 -12.02 -12.65 -13.04
N THR A 261 -11.25 -11.67 -12.56
CA THR A 261 -10.95 -10.45 -13.30
C THR A 261 -10.18 -10.73 -14.58
N TYR A 262 -9.17 -11.60 -14.55
CA TYR A 262 -8.46 -12.02 -15.76
C TYR A 262 -9.42 -12.61 -16.80
N TYR A 263 -10.29 -13.53 -16.38
CA TYR A 263 -11.26 -14.15 -17.29
C TYR A 263 -12.27 -13.13 -17.83
N LEU A 264 -12.78 -12.23 -16.99
CA LEU A 264 -13.71 -11.17 -17.41
C LEU A 264 -13.06 -10.24 -18.45
N ILE A 265 -11.83 -9.81 -18.24
CA ILE A 265 -11.11 -8.94 -19.20
C ILE A 265 -10.78 -9.68 -20.49
N VAL A 266 -10.43 -10.96 -20.43
CA VAL A 266 -10.12 -11.75 -21.63
C VAL A 266 -11.38 -12.13 -22.42
N ALA A 267 -12.48 -12.44 -21.74
CA ALA A 267 -13.75 -12.83 -22.37
C ALA A 267 -14.51 -11.64 -22.97
N VAL A 268 -14.35 -10.45 -22.38
CA VAL A 268 -14.88 -9.21 -22.92
C VAL A 268 -13.87 -8.67 -23.94
N GLU A 269 -14.08 -8.95 -25.23
CA GLU A 269 -13.17 -8.55 -26.34
C GLU A 269 -12.96 -7.02 -26.50
N SER A 270 -13.64 -6.19 -25.71
CA SER A 270 -13.52 -4.73 -25.77
C SER A 270 -12.32 -4.20 -24.97
N ASP A 271 -11.39 -3.57 -25.68
CA ASP A 271 -10.35 -2.66 -25.19
C ASP A 271 -9.44 -3.17 -24.07
N LYS A 272 -8.53 -4.10 -24.42
CA LYS A 272 -7.30 -4.40 -23.62
C LYS A 272 -6.53 -3.14 -23.21
N PHE A 273 -6.70 -2.03 -23.94
CA PHE A 273 -6.18 -0.70 -23.60
C PHE A 273 -6.67 -0.14 -22.26
N SER A 274 -7.88 -0.51 -21.81
CA SER A 274 -8.41 -0.09 -20.52
C SER A 274 -7.71 -0.79 -19.35
N ALA A 275 -7.29 -2.05 -19.55
CA ALA A 275 -6.65 -2.87 -18.51
C ALA A 275 -5.25 -2.36 -18.12
N ASP A 276 -4.50 -1.81 -19.08
CA ASP A 276 -3.20 -1.17 -18.80
C ASP A 276 -3.41 0.01 -17.83
N SER A 277 -4.29 0.95 -18.16
CA SER A 277 -4.61 2.13 -17.31
C SER A 277 -5.29 1.80 -15.98
N ALA A 278 -6.05 0.70 -15.93
CA ALA A 278 -6.80 0.31 -14.76
C ALA A 278 -5.90 -0.24 -13.65
N THR A 279 -4.77 -0.89 -13.97
CA THR A 279 -3.98 -1.62 -12.98
C THR A 279 -3.48 -0.73 -11.82
N GLY A 280 -2.77 0.37 -12.10
CA GLY A 280 -2.30 1.29 -11.04
C GLY A 280 -3.45 1.98 -10.30
N THR A 281 -4.50 2.34 -11.02
CA THR A 281 -5.73 2.93 -10.45
C THR A 281 -6.42 1.96 -9.49
N LEU A 282 -6.50 0.67 -9.83
CA LEU A 282 -7.08 -0.39 -9.02
C LEU A 282 -6.20 -0.73 -7.81
N MET A 283 -4.87 -0.66 -7.93
CA MET A 283 -3.97 -0.80 -6.78
C MET A 283 -4.18 0.34 -5.77
N LEU A 284 -4.28 1.59 -6.25
CA LEU A 284 -4.54 2.75 -5.39
C LEU A 284 -5.96 2.74 -4.81
N PHE A 285 -6.95 2.27 -5.57
CA PHE A 285 -8.25 1.95 -5.04
C PHE A 285 -8.15 0.95 -3.89
N SER A 286 -7.41 -0.16 -4.08
CA SER A 286 -7.19 -1.14 -3.00
C SER A 286 -6.46 -0.53 -1.81
N ALA A 287 -5.46 0.34 -2.02
CA ALA A 287 -4.78 1.07 -0.96
C ALA A 287 -5.76 1.92 -0.12
N GLY A 288 -6.71 2.59 -0.78
CA GLY A 288 -7.80 3.31 -0.12
C GLY A 288 -8.70 2.39 0.71
N THR A 289 -9.03 1.21 0.18
CA THR A 289 -9.82 0.21 0.92
C THR A 289 -9.10 -0.27 2.19
N PHE A 290 -7.79 -0.52 2.11
CA PHE A 290 -6.99 -0.98 3.24
C PHE A 290 -6.80 0.09 4.29
N LEU A 291 -6.55 1.33 3.86
CA LEU A 291 -6.40 2.47 4.76
C LEU A 291 -7.65 2.70 5.61
N TYR A 292 -8.85 2.53 5.02
CA TYR A 292 -10.10 2.55 5.77
C TYR A 292 -10.12 1.47 6.86
N VAL A 293 -9.87 0.22 6.49
CA VAL A 293 -9.89 -0.91 7.43
C VAL A 293 -8.89 -0.73 8.57
N ALA A 294 -7.67 -0.30 8.27
CA ALA A 294 -6.63 -0.07 9.26
C ALA A 294 -7.00 1.05 10.25
N THR A 295 -7.54 2.16 9.75
CA THR A 295 -7.82 3.37 10.55
C THR A 295 -9.16 3.37 11.25
N VAL A 296 -10.18 2.70 10.70
CA VAL A 296 -11.55 2.74 11.23
C VAL A 296 -11.88 1.51 12.07
N HIS A 297 -11.40 0.32 11.70
CA HIS A 297 -11.76 -0.91 12.42
C HIS A 297 -10.67 -1.39 13.36
N ILE A 298 -9.41 -1.37 12.93
CA ILE A 298 -8.37 -2.10 13.65
C ILE A 298 -7.67 -1.20 14.68
N LEU A 299 -7.22 -0.01 14.28
CA LEU A 299 -6.52 0.88 15.21
C LEU A 299 -7.42 1.35 16.38
N PRO A 300 -8.66 1.82 16.17
CA PRO A 300 -9.51 2.31 17.26
C PRO A 300 -9.94 1.22 18.25
N GLU A 301 -10.25 0.01 17.78
CA GLU A 301 -10.72 -1.09 18.65
C GLU A 301 -9.64 -1.50 19.67
N LEU A 302 -8.37 -1.44 19.29
CA LEU A 302 -7.26 -1.70 20.20
C LEU A 302 -7.01 -0.56 21.20
N MET A 303 -7.47 0.65 20.88
CA MET A 303 -7.42 1.79 21.78
C MET A 303 -8.58 1.74 22.80
N ASP A 304 -9.79 1.33 22.37
CA ASP A 304 -10.99 1.26 23.22
C ASP A 304 -11.06 0.02 24.12
N SER A 305 -10.47 -1.10 23.71
CA SER A 305 -10.39 -2.32 24.53
C SER A 305 -9.63 -2.14 25.86
N ASN A 306 -8.81 -1.09 26.00
CA ASN A 306 -8.18 -0.69 27.29
C ASN A 306 -9.20 -0.28 28.37
N VAL A 307 -10.36 0.26 27.98
CA VAL A 307 -11.32 0.83 28.92
C VAL A 307 -12.09 -0.26 29.67
N LYS A 308 -12.36 -1.40 29.03
CA LYS A 308 -13.16 -2.50 29.62
C LYS A 308 -12.41 -3.27 30.70
N ASP A 309 -11.11 -3.50 30.54
CA ASP A 309 -10.27 -4.18 31.54
C ASP A 309 -10.16 -3.36 32.83
N TYR A 310 -10.04 -2.02 32.70
CA TYR A 310 -10.01 -1.10 33.83
C TYR A 310 -11.36 -0.99 34.54
N GLN A 311 -12.47 -0.93 33.80
CA GLN A 311 -13.81 -0.84 34.40
C GLN A 311 -14.23 -2.12 35.13
N LEU A 312 -13.84 -3.30 34.64
CA LEU A 312 -14.14 -4.55 35.34
C LEU A 312 -13.29 -4.71 36.62
N ALA A 313 -12.03 -4.27 36.60
CA ALA A 313 -11.16 -4.25 37.77
C ALA A 313 -11.56 -3.18 38.81
N SER A 314 -12.01 -2.00 38.37
CA SER A 314 -12.47 -0.93 39.27
C SER A 314 -13.79 -1.30 39.96
N ASN A 315 -14.71 -1.97 39.25
CA ASN A 315 -16.01 -2.37 39.80
C ASN A 315 -15.91 -3.48 40.88
N ILE A 316 -14.80 -4.23 40.94
CA ILE A 316 -14.55 -5.19 42.02
C ILE A 316 -14.02 -4.49 43.28
N THR A 317 -13.50 -3.25 43.17
CA THR A 317 -12.76 -2.61 44.26
C THR A 317 -13.53 -1.48 44.95
N GLU A 318 -14.54 -0.86 44.34
CA GLU A 318 -15.24 0.26 44.99
C GLU A 318 -16.76 0.21 44.84
N GLY A 319 -17.39 -0.29 45.91
CA GLY A 319 -18.69 0.22 46.29
C GLY A 319 -18.53 1.66 46.78
N ILE A 320 -19.32 2.57 46.21
CA ILE A 320 -19.50 3.98 46.60
C ILE A 320 -18.43 4.94 46.06
N SER A 321 -18.66 5.48 44.86
CA SER A 321 -18.75 6.92 44.60
C SER A 321 -19.05 7.22 43.13
N ARG A 322 -20.21 7.85 42.87
CA ARG A 322 -20.58 8.41 41.57
C ARG A 322 -19.75 9.67 41.30
N GLY A 323 -18.81 9.59 40.38
CA GLY A 323 -18.16 10.74 39.74
C GLY A 323 -17.90 10.40 38.29
N TYR A 324 -18.55 11.11 37.36
CA TYR A 324 -18.34 10.99 35.91
C TYR A 324 -16.91 11.46 35.61
N SER A 325 -15.96 10.53 35.58
CA SER A 325 -14.59 10.80 35.13
C SER A 325 -14.52 10.41 33.66
N GLU A 326 -14.33 11.40 32.77
CA GLU A 326 -13.87 11.16 31.41
C GLU A 326 -12.55 10.37 31.48
N SER A 327 -12.64 9.04 31.35
CA SER A 327 -11.43 8.22 31.26
C SER A 327 -10.79 8.52 29.91
N LYS A 328 -9.74 9.37 29.92
CA LYS A 328 -8.88 9.54 28.76
C LYS A 328 -8.33 8.16 28.36
N THR A 329 -8.78 7.67 27.22
CA THR A 329 -8.23 6.52 26.47
C THR A 329 -6.75 6.77 26.18
N SER A 330 -5.87 6.37 27.10
CA SER A 330 -4.41 6.48 26.91
C SER A 330 -3.82 5.09 26.85
N LEU A 331 -3.20 4.75 25.71
CA LEU A 331 -2.38 3.55 25.57
C LEU A 331 -1.27 3.56 26.62
N LYS A 332 -0.89 2.38 27.12
CA LYS A 332 0.33 2.26 27.93
C LYS A 332 1.52 2.62 27.06
N ILE A 333 2.58 3.19 27.65
CA ILE A 333 3.80 3.57 26.90
C ILE A 333 4.35 2.40 26.09
N ILE A 334 4.33 1.18 26.66
CA ILE A 334 4.79 -0.04 25.96
C ILE A 334 3.91 -0.41 24.76
N GLU A 335 2.59 -0.16 24.83
CA GLU A 335 1.68 -0.39 23.72
C GLU A 335 1.85 0.67 22.63
N LEU A 336 2.06 1.92 23.02
CA LEU A 336 2.37 3.01 22.09
C LEU A 336 3.67 2.73 21.33
N ILE A 337 4.73 2.31 22.03
CA ILE A 337 5.99 1.90 21.41
C ILE A 337 5.74 0.73 20.45
N SER A 338 4.92 -0.25 20.84
CA SER A 338 4.54 -1.38 19.98
C SER A 338 3.88 -0.93 18.67
N VAL A 339 2.92 0.01 18.73
CA VAL A 339 2.26 0.60 17.55
C VAL A 339 3.28 1.31 16.66
N ILE A 340 4.15 2.14 17.23
CA ILE A 340 5.15 2.91 16.49
C ILE A 340 6.14 1.97 15.78
N VAL A 341 6.66 0.98 16.49
CA VAL A 341 7.57 -0.03 15.93
C VAL A 341 6.87 -0.82 14.82
N GLY A 342 5.62 -1.21 15.03
CA GLY A 342 4.78 -1.83 14.02
C GLY A 342 4.67 -0.96 12.76
N ALA A 343 4.33 0.31 12.91
CA ALA A 343 4.14 1.23 11.79
C ALA A 343 5.42 1.53 11.00
N ILE A 344 6.58 1.55 11.65
CA ILE A 344 7.86 1.77 10.97
C ILE A 344 8.36 0.47 10.31
N SER A 345 8.03 -0.71 10.85
CA SER A 345 8.61 -1.97 10.40
C SER A 345 8.52 -2.25 8.88
N PRO A 346 7.44 -1.91 8.14
CA PRO A 346 7.38 -2.15 6.70
C PRO A 346 8.34 -1.28 5.90
N THR A 347 8.73 -0.11 6.41
CA THR A 347 9.71 0.77 5.72
C THR A 347 11.08 0.11 5.58
N PHE A 348 11.45 -0.78 6.52
CA PHE A 348 12.70 -1.55 6.45
C PHE A 348 12.66 -2.65 5.37
N LEU A 349 11.47 -3.17 5.05
CA LEU A 349 11.32 -4.14 3.97
C LEU A 349 11.64 -3.51 2.60
N LEU A 350 11.43 -2.20 2.47
CA LEU A 350 11.72 -1.44 1.26
C LEU A 350 13.16 -0.95 1.19
N SER A 351 13.77 -0.56 2.32
CA SER A 351 15.15 -0.07 2.34
C SER A 351 16.20 -1.16 2.07
N SER A 352 15.89 -2.43 2.36
CA SER A 352 16.82 -3.55 2.14
C SER A 352 17.12 -3.84 0.66
N HIS A 353 16.30 -3.33 -0.27
CA HIS A 353 16.56 -3.45 -1.72
C HIS A 353 17.43 -2.32 -2.31
N SER A 354 17.81 -1.32 -1.52
CA SER A 354 18.64 -0.19 -1.97
C SER A 354 20.15 -0.47 -1.97
N HIS A 355 20.62 -1.53 -1.29
CA HIS A 355 22.04 -1.77 -1.01
C HIS A 355 22.73 -2.82 -1.89
N SER A 356 22.18 -3.19 -3.04
CA SER A 356 22.82 -4.14 -3.97
C SER A 356 22.85 -3.66 -5.42
N HIS A 357 23.37 -2.46 -5.67
CA HIS A 357 23.74 -2.02 -7.00
C HIS A 357 25.11 -1.34 -7.01
#